data_AF-A0A1M3N624-F1
#
_entry.id   AF-A0A1M3N624-F1
#
_cell.length_a   1.000
_cell.length_b   1.000
_cell.length_c   1.000
_cell.angle_alpha   90.00
_cell.angle_beta   90.00
_cell.angle_gamma   90.00
#
_symmetry.space_group_name_H-M   'P 1'
#
loop_
_entity.id
_entity.type
_entity.pdbx_description
1 polymer ?
#
loop_
_entity_poly.entity_id
_entity_poly.type
_entity_poly.pdbx_seq_one_letter_code
_entity_poly.pdbx_strand_id
1 'polypeptide(L)'
;MAGALKHVSVAADGTVWGVNAADKIYRWTGSAWEQVAGALSQISAGSAAQVWGVNSDGKIYQRTGTSWTQVPGALKHVSVAADGTVWGVNAAGNNPPIALAPRPGQRVLRLQVRYALGLRRRLHDARAPEVAGS
;
A
#
# COMPACT_ATOMS: atom_id res chain seq x y z
N MET A 1 -12.38 -17.98 -22.34
CA MET A 1 -11.66 -17.09 -21.40
C MET A 1 -11.80 -17.70 -20.01
N ALA A 2 -10.69 -18.06 -19.35
CA ALA A 2 -10.77 -18.75 -18.05
C ALA A 2 -11.21 -17.75 -16.95
N GLY A 3 -12.52 -17.70 -16.71
CA GLY A 3 -13.19 -17.02 -15.60
C GLY A 3 -13.23 -15.50 -15.72
N ALA A 4 -14.38 -14.89 -15.39
CA ALA A 4 -14.48 -13.46 -15.15
C ALA A 4 -13.44 -13.03 -14.10
N LEU A 5 -12.87 -11.84 -14.25
CA LEU A 5 -11.94 -11.28 -13.28
C LEU A 5 -12.67 -11.09 -11.94
N LYS A 6 -12.02 -11.45 -10.82
CA LYS A 6 -12.56 -11.19 -9.48
C LYS A 6 -12.09 -9.87 -8.91
N HIS A 7 -10.99 -9.33 -9.43
CA HIS A 7 -10.44 -8.05 -9.01
C HIS A 7 -9.75 -7.37 -10.20
N VAL A 8 -9.99 -6.08 -10.37
CA VAL A 8 -9.42 -5.23 -11.44
C VAL A 8 -8.92 -3.93 -10.81
N SER A 9 -7.83 -3.40 -11.32
CA SER A 9 -7.29 -2.09 -10.94
C SER A 9 -6.86 -1.33 -12.19
N VAL A 10 -7.20 -0.04 -12.21
CA VAL A 10 -6.95 0.89 -13.32
C VAL A 10 -6.18 2.08 -12.77
N ALA A 11 -5.10 2.46 -13.44
CA ALA A 11 -4.33 3.67 -13.15
C ALA A 11 -4.73 4.80 -14.10
N ALA A 12 -4.41 6.05 -13.73
CA ALA A 12 -4.71 7.24 -14.51
C ALA A 12 -4.02 7.26 -15.89
N ASP A 13 -2.90 6.55 -16.05
CA ASP A 13 -2.16 6.42 -17.32
C ASP A 13 -2.77 5.37 -18.28
N GLY A 14 -3.93 4.80 -17.93
CA GLY A 14 -4.58 3.75 -18.71
C GLY A 14 -4.03 2.35 -18.46
N THR A 15 -3.08 2.18 -17.53
CA THR A 15 -2.61 0.85 -17.12
C THR A 15 -3.74 0.11 -16.42
N VAL A 16 -4.07 -1.10 -16.91
CA VAL A 16 -5.09 -1.96 -16.30
C VAL A 16 -4.53 -3.35 -16.02
N TRP A 17 -4.76 -3.81 -14.80
CA TRP A 17 -4.43 -5.15 -14.34
C TRP A 17 -5.63 -5.81 -13.67
N GLY A 18 -5.67 -7.13 -13.70
CA GLY A 18 -6.70 -7.89 -13.00
C GLY A 18 -6.23 -9.27 -12.61
N VAL A 19 -6.97 -9.88 -11.69
CA VAL A 19 -6.81 -11.29 -11.32
C VAL A 19 -8.16 -11.99 -11.37
N ASN A 20 -8.17 -13.29 -11.72
CA ASN A 20 -9.39 -14.09 -11.77
C ASN A 20 -9.58 -14.95 -10.51
N ALA A 21 -10.67 -15.72 -10.47
CA ALA A 21 -10.99 -16.61 -9.35
C ALA A 21 -9.88 -17.64 -9.04
N ALA A 22 -9.10 -18.04 -10.05
CA ALA A 22 -7.99 -18.99 -9.93
C ALA A 22 -6.63 -18.31 -9.65
N ASP A 23 -6.64 -17.06 -9.17
CA ASP A 23 -5.45 -16.24 -8.88
C ASP A 23 -4.53 -15.96 -10.09
N LYS A 24 -5.01 -16.23 -11.32
CA LYS A 24 -4.24 -15.91 -12.54
C LYS A 24 -4.23 -14.41 -12.77
N ILE A 25 -3.07 -13.89 -13.15
CA ILE A 25 -2.83 -12.47 -13.37
C ILE A 25 -3.03 -12.13 -14.85
N TYR A 26 -3.69 -11.00 -15.11
CA TYR A 26 -3.92 -10.49 -16.46
C TYR A 26 -3.58 -9.00 -16.54
N ARG A 27 -3.01 -8.59 -17.68
CA ARG A 27 -2.76 -7.20 -18.04
C ARG A 27 -3.56 -6.84 -19.29
N TRP A 28 -4.17 -5.66 -19.32
CA TRP A 28 -4.80 -5.16 -20.54
C TRP A 28 -3.77 -4.55 -21.49
N THR A 29 -3.84 -4.90 -22.76
CA THR A 29 -2.94 -4.39 -23.81
C THR A 29 -3.51 -3.20 -24.58
N GLY A 30 -4.75 -2.80 -24.29
CA GLY A 30 -5.51 -1.83 -25.09
C GLY A 30 -6.60 -2.49 -25.94
N SER A 31 -6.42 -3.76 -26.30
CA SER A 31 -7.36 -4.54 -27.14
C SER A 31 -7.68 -5.93 -26.60
N ALA A 32 -6.81 -6.49 -25.76
CA ALA A 32 -6.98 -7.82 -25.20
C ALA A 32 -6.39 -7.94 -23.78
N TRP A 33 -6.83 -8.97 -23.06
CA TRP A 33 -6.20 -9.38 -21.81
C TRP A 33 -5.10 -10.39 -22.10
N GLU A 34 -3.89 -10.09 -21.65
CA GLU A 34 -2.73 -10.97 -21.72
C GLU A 34 -2.49 -11.59 -20.35
N GLN A 35 -2.32 -12.92 -20.28
CA GLN A 35 -2.01 -13.59 -19.02
C GLN A 35 -0.53 -13.39 -18.67
N VAL A 36 -0.27 -12.93 -17.44
CA VAL A 36 1.08 -12.75 -16.91
C VAL A 36 1.39 -13.87 -15.91
N ALA A 37 2.61 -14.40 -15.95
CA ALA A 37 3.05 -15.46 -15.05
C ALA A 37 3.02 -15.00 -13.58
N GLY A 38 2.68 -15.94 -12.69
CA GLY A 38 2.51 -15.72 -11.26
C GLY A 38 1.08 -16.01 -10.78
N ALA A 39 0.88 -15.86 -9.47
CA ALA A 39 -0.41 -16.04 -8.83
C ALA A 39 -0.64 -14.94 -7.78
N LEU A 40 -1.70 -14.16 -7.95
CA LEU A 40 -2.09 -13.09 -7.02
C LEU A 40 -3.58 -13.18 -6.73
N SER A 41 -3.95 -12.98 -5.47
CA SER A 41 -5.33 -12.94 -5.00
C SER A 41 -5.92 -11.52 -5.10
N GLN A 42 -5.07 -10.49 -5.08
CA GLN A 42 -5.44 -9.08 -5.29
C GLN A 42 -4.28 -8.31 -5.94
N ILE A 43 -4.63 -7.29 -6.75
CA ILE A 43 -3.67 -6.48 -7.51
C ILE A 43 -4.09 -4.99 -7.53
N SER A 44 -3.12 -4.08 -7.49
CA SER A 44 -3.31 -2.64 -7.56
C SER A 44 -2.27 -2.01 -8.50
N ALA A 45 -2.72 -1.07 -9.34
CA ALA A 45 -1.90 -0.31 -10.25
C ALA A 45 -2.05 1.20 -9.99
N GLY A 46 -0.93 1.88 -9.76
CA GLY A 46 -0.84 3.35 -9.69
C GLY A 46 -0.30 3.96 -10.97
N SER A 47 0.51 3.20 -11.73
CA SER A 47 1.00 3.50 -13.07
C SER A 47 1.62 2.24 -13.69
N ALA A 48 2.09 2.33 -14.94
CA ALA A 48 2.84 1.25 -15.59
C ALA A 48 4.10 0.83 -14.79
N ALA A 49 4.71 1.75 -14.03
CA ALA A 49 5.87 1.51 -13.19
C ALA A 49 5.51 1.14 -11.74
N GLN A 50 4.26 1.31 -11.34
CA GLN A 50 3.78 1.11 -9.97
C GLN A 50 2.65 0.10 -9.96
N VAL A 51 3.01 -1.19 -9.93
CA VAL A 51 2.06 -2.29 -9.83
C VAL A 51 2.45 -3.19 -8.68
N TRP A 52 1.49 -3.44 -7.80
CA TRP A 52 1.66 -4.21 -6.57
C TRP A 52 0.54 -5.23 -6.44
N GLY A 53 0.80 -6.31 -5.72
CA GLY A 53 -0.23 -7.29 -5.42
C GLY A 53 0.12 -8.16 -4.23
N VAL A 54 -0.86 -8.94 -3.80
CA VAL A 54 -0.71 -9.95 -2.77
C VAL A 54 -1.20 -11.29 -3.27
N ASN A 55 -0.58 -12.38 -2.83
CA ASN A 55 -1.07 -13.73 -3.13
C ASN A 55 -2.00 -14.25 -2.01
N SER A 56 -2.53 -15.45 -2.18
CA SER A 56 -3.43 -16.09 -1.20
C SER A 56 -2.75 -16.43 0.13
N ASP A 57 -1.42 -16.60 0.17
CA ASP A 57 -0.62 -16.75 1.39
C ASP A 57 -0.35 -15.40 2.11
N GLY A 58 -0.80 -14.29 1.52
CA GLY A 58 -0.55 -12.93 2.01
C GLY A 58 0.85 -12.39 1.70
N LYS A 59 1.66 -13.08 0.88
CA LYS A 59 2.95 -12.57 0.40
C LYS A 59 2.74 -11.37 -0.50
N ILE A 60 3.59 -10.37 -0.33
CA ILE A 60 3.52 -9.09 -1.04
C ILE A 60 4.47 -9.13 -2.23
N TYR A 61 4.03 -8.62 -3.38
CA TYR A 61 4.83 -8.56 -4.59
C TYR A 61 4.77 -7.16 -5.22
N GLN A 62 5.93 -6.64 -5.60
CA GLN A 62 6.06 -5.47 -6.47
C GLN A 62 6.47 -5.93 -7.87
N ARG A 63 5.89 -5.30 -8.89
CA ARG A 63 6.24 -5.55 -10.28
C ARG A 63 7.47 -4.71 -10.67
N THR A 64 8.57 -5.36 -11.03
CA THR A 64 9.83 -4.71 -11.42
C THR A 64 10.19 -5.13 -12.84
N GLY A 65 10.11 -4.22 -13.82
CA GLY A 65 10.43 -4.51 -15.23
C GLY A 65 9.47 -5.53 -15.85
N THR A 66 9.90 -6.77 -16.08
CA THR A 66 9.07 -7.91 -16.52
C THR A 66 8.76 -8.98 -15.45
N SER A 67 9.36 -8.87 -14.27
CA SER A 67 9.23 -9.84 -13.16
C SER A 67 8.46 -9.31 -11.94
N TRP A 68 8.05 -10.23 -11.08
CA TRP A 68 7.54 -9.95 -9.73
C TRP A 68 8.65 -10.14 -8.70
N THR A 69 8.86 -9.14 -7.84
CA THR A 69 9.80 -9.18 -6.73
C THR A 69 9.02 -9.28 -5.43
N GLN A 70 9.29 -10.31 -4.63
CA GLN A 70 8.66 -10.45 -3.32
C GLN A 70 9.20 -9.39 -2.37
N VAL A 71 8.29 -8.76 -1.63
CA VAL A 71 8.59 -7.80 -0.59
C VAL A 71 8.33 -8.44 0.78
N PRO A 72 9.25 -8.35 1.75
CA PRO A 72 9.04 -8.91 3.08
C PRO A 72 7.79 -8.33 3.77
N GLY A 73 7.03 -9.21 4.42
CA GLY A 73 5.79 -8.86 5.13
C GLY A 73 4.63 -9.76 4.75
N ALA A 74 3.48 -9.50 5.38
CA ALA A 74 2.24 -10.21 5.09
C ALA A 74 1.05 -9.24 5.06
N LEU A 75 0.31 -9.24 3.96
CA LEU A 75 -0.87 -8.40 3.73
C LEU A 75 -2.02 -9.20 3.15
N LYS A 76 -3.24 -8.71 3.37
CA LYS A 76 -4.44 -9.22 2.71
C LYS A 76 -4.90 -8.35 1.54
N HIS A 77 -4.62 -7.04 1.60
CA HIS A 77 -4.85 -6.11 0.51
C HIS A 77 -3.74 -5.08 0.44
N VAL A 78 -3.38 -4.67 -0.77
CA VAL A 78 -2.44 -3.59 -1.06
C VAL A 78 -3.05 -2.59 -2.03
N SER A 79 -2.74 -1.30 -1.84
CA SER A 79 -3.09 -0.22 -2.75
C SER A 79 -1.85 0.63 -3.02
N VAL A 80 -1.66 1.04 -4.28
CA VAL A 80 -0.57 1.91 -4.70
C VAL A 80 -1.11 3.11 -5.46
N ALA A 81 -0.55 4.29 -5.17
CA ALA A 81 -0.85 5.54 -5.86
C ALA A 81 0.18 5.82 -6.97
N ALA A 82 -0.15 6.76 -7.86
CA ALA A 82 0.70 7.13 -9.00
C ALA A 82 2.06 7.70 -8.60
N ASP A 83 2.16 8.32 -7.42
CA ASP A 83 3.40 8.85 -6.82
C ASP A 83 4.30 7.76 -6.21
N GLY A 84 3.87 6.50 -6.26
CA GLY A 84 4.56 5.36 -5.66
C GLY A 84 4.32 5.18 -4.17
N THR A 85 3.39 5.94 -3.57
CA THR A 85 2.93 5.69 -2.20
C THR A 85 2.15 4.38 -2.15
N VAL A 86 2.51 3.49 -1.22
CA VAL A 86 1.91 2.17 -1.05
C VAL A 86 1.31 2.04 0.35
N TRP A 87 0.09 1.51 0.44
CA TRP A 87 -0.61 1.18 1.68
C TRP A 87 -1.11 -0.26 1.66
N GLY A 88 -1.29 -0.86 2.83
CA GLY A 88 -1.83 -2.21 2.91
C GLY A 88 -2.38 -2.58 4.29
N VAL A 89 -3.29 -3.53 4.31
CA VAL A 89 -3.90 -4.08 5.54
C VAL A 89 -3.67 -5.58 5.64
N ASN A 90 -3.46 -6.10 6.85
CA ASN A 90 -3.27 -7.53 7.08
C ASN A 90 -4.56 -8.23 7.58
N ALA A 91 -4.53 -9.56 7.67
CA ALA A 91 -5.69 -10.36 8.08
C ALA A 91 -6.16 -10.09 9.52
N ALA A 92 -5.32 -9.49 10.37
CA ALA A 92 -5.69 -9.10 11.73
C ALA A 92 -6.45 -7.76 11.79
N GLY A 93 -6.74 -7.13 10.64
CA GLY A 93 -7.36 -5.80 10.58
C GLY A 93 -6.41 -4.66 10.97
N ASN A 94 -5.14 -4.96 11.23
CA ASN A 94 -4.13 -3.96 11.53
C ASN A 94 -3.65 -3.31 10.22
N ASN A 95 -3.41 -2.00 10.29
CA ASN A 95 -2.72 -1.21 9.25
C ASN A 95 -1.24 -1.10 9.63
N PRO A 96 -0.39 -2.13 9.38
CA PRO A 96 1.04 -1.98 9.62
C PRO A 96 1.56 -0.88 8.69
N PRO A 97 2.42 0.04 9.15
CA PRO A 97 3.03 1.02 8.28
C PRO A 97 3.94 0.30 7.28
N ILE A 98 3.43 0.05 6.06
CA ILE A 98 4.27 -0.31 4.92
C ILE A 98 4.69 1.00 4.27
N ALA A 99 5.67 1.66 4.91
CA ALA A 99 6.33 2.81 4.32
C ALA A 99 7.37 2.32 3.31
N LEU A 100 6.90 1.88 2.13
CA LEU A 100 7.73 1.55 0.97
C LEU A 100 7.43 2.52 -0.17
N ALA A 101 7.62 3.83 0.07
CA ALA A 101 7.77 4.81 -1.01
C ALA A 101 9.27 5.10 -1.21
N PRO A 102 9.73 5.32 -2.46
CA PRO A 102 11.14 5.51 -2.77
C PRO A 102 11.65 6.80 -2.11
N ARG A 103 12.85 6.78 -1.51
CA ARG A 103 13.53 8.02 -1.10
C ARG A 103 14.51 8.45 -2.19
N PRO A 104 14.14 9.44 -3.02
CA PRO A 104 15.09 10.43 -3.48
C PRO A 104 14.68 11.78 -2.89
N GLY A 105 15.45 12.27 -1.92
CA GLY A 105 15.27 13.62 -1.33
C GLY A 105 14.20 13.70 -0.25
N GLN A 106 14.48 13.22 0.96
CA GLN A 106 13.61 13.42 2.12
C GLN A 106 13.57 14.89 2.57
N ARG A 107 12.37 15.48 2.59
CA ARG A 107 11.86 16.25 3.74
C ARG A 107 10.40 15.88 3.97
N VAL A 108 10.16 14.94 4.89
CA VAL A 108 8.81 14.64 5.38
C VAL A 108 8.64 15.36 6.71
N LEU A 109 7.92 16.49 6.69
CA LEU A 109 7.34 17.10 7.90
C LEU A 109 6.26 16.13 8.40
N ARG A 110 6.56 15.41 9.48
CA ARG A 110 5.62 14.45 10.08
C ARG A 110 4.56 15.21 10.85
N LEU A 111 3.34 15.29 10.32
CA LEU A 111 2.14 15.53 11.13
C LEU A 111 1.64 14.17 11.62
N GLN A 112 1.94 13.81 12.87
CA GLN A 112 1.40 12.61 13.49
C GLN A 112 -0.08 12.83 13.82
N VAL A 113 -0.97 12.17 13.08
CA VAL A 113 -2.36 11.95 13.53
C VAL A 113 -2.38 10.65 14.33
N ARG A 114 -2.47 10.76 15.65
CA ARG A 114 -2.57 9.63 16.58
C ARG A 114 -4.05 9.28 16.81
N TYR A 115 -4.39 8.00 16.71
CA TYR A 115 -5.53 7.35 17.37
C TYR A 115 -4.98 6.01 17.91
N ALA A 116 -5.20 5.54 19.14
CA ALA A 116 -6.04 5.98 20.25
C ALA A 116 -5.48 5.41 21.57
N LEU A 117 -6.07 5.87 22.68
CA LEU A 117 -6.00 5.39 24.07
C LEU A 117 -4.73 5.70 24.89
N GLY A 118 -4.89 6.73 25.72
CA GLY A 118 -4.65 6.58 27.16
C GLY A 118 -3.20 6.51 27.62
N LEU A 119 -2.51 7.64 27.66
CA LEU A 119 -1.57 7.90 28.74
C LEU A 119 -1.45 9.42 28.98
N ARG A 120 -2.30 9.95 29.86
CA ARG A 120 -2.03 11.21 30.55
C ARG A 120 -1.11 10.91 31.74
N ARG A 121 0.13 11.37 31.68
CA ARG A 121 0.86 12.01 32.79
C ARG A 121 2.13 12.62 32.21
N ARG A 122 2.12 13.94 32.05
CA ARG A 122 2.80 14.90 32.93
C ARG A 122 4.30 14.63 32.97
N LEU A 123 5.06 15.48 32.29
CA LEU A 123 6.24 16.16 32.82
C LEU A 123 6.53 17.30 31.85
N HIS A 124 6.01 18.50 32.15
CA HIS A 124 6.75 19.73 31.95
C HIS A 124 6.12 20.77 32.87
N ASP A 125 6.97 21.24 33.75
CA ASP A 125 6.69 22.19 34.81
C ASP A 125 6.00 23.46 34.30
N ALA A 126 4.89 23.80 34.91
CA ALA A 126 4.38 25.17 34.95
C ALA A 126 4.35 25.57 36.42
N ARG A 127 5.48 26.12 36.88
CA ARG A 127 5.59 26.83 38.15
C ARG A 127 5.18 28.29 37.89
N ALA A 128 4.09 28.72 38.49
CA ALA A 128 3.75 30.12 38.79
C ALA A 128 2.73 30.08 39.95
N PRO A 129 2.54 31.15 40.76
CA PRO A 129 3.12 32.49 40.69
C PRO A 129 3.77 32.96 42.02
N GLU A 130 4.51 34.07 42.01
CA GLU A 130 4.57 34.93 43.20
C GLU A 130 4.46 36.39 42.77
N VAL A 131 3.54 37.07 43.44
CA VAL A 131 3.13 38.45 43.24
C VAL A 131 3.98 39.30 44.17
N ALA A 132 4.74 40.24 43.64
CA ALA A 132 5.35 41.31 44.42
C ALA A 132 5.23 42.62 43.62
N GLY A 133 4.14 43.33 43.88
CA GLY A 133 3.98 44.73 43.52
C GLY A 133 3.70 45.49 44.81
N SER A 134 4.59 46.44 45.11
CA SER A 134 4.53 47.38 46.24
C SER A 134 3.38 48.37 46.13
#